data_AF-A0A0K0DMM5-F1
#
_entry.id   AF-A0A0K0DMM5-F1
#
_cell.length_a   1.000
_cell.length_b   1.000
_cell.length_c   1.000
_cell.angle_alpha   90.00
_cell.angle_beta   90.00
_cell.angle_gamma   90.00
#
_symmetry.space_group_name_H-M   'P 1'
#
loop_
_entity.id
_entity.type
_entity.pdbx_description
1 polymer ?
#
loop_
_entity_poly.entity_id
_entity_poly.type
_entity_poly.pdbx_seq_one_letter_code
_entity_poly.pdbx_strand_id
1 'polypeptide(L)'
;MYRSDARRSSMVSNQVFFQMVRIAKENILLIFTVAGVVAGVVTGITLRDPDVKWSKRHLSYLRFPGDVFVQMLKMLILPLIMSSIM
;
A
#
# COMPACT_ATOMS: atom_id res chain seq x y z
N MET A 1 -38.72 -13.01 -7.59
CA MET A 1 -37.70 -13.15 -8.66
C MET A 1 -36.39 -12.41 -8.30
N TYR A 2 -35.86 -12.59 -7.08
CA TYR A 2 -34.66 -11.89 -6.56
C TYR A 2 -33.74 -12.80 -5.70
N ARG A 3 -34.14 -14.08 -5.48
CA ARG A 3 -33.48 -15.02 -4.55
C ARG A 3 -32.49 -15.97 -5.24
N SER A 4 -32.45 -15.94 -6.58
CA SER A 4 -31.54 -16.73 -7.43
C SER A 4 -30.14 -16.11 -7.57
N ASP A 5 -30.01 -14.78 -7.50
CA ASP A 5 -28.72 -14.09 -7.68
C ASP A 5 -27.84 -14.10 -6.42
N ALA A 6 -28.44 -14.13 -5.23
CA ALA A 6 -27.71 -14.17 -3.96
C ALA A 6 -26.84 -15.44 -3.81
N ARG A 7 -27.29 -16.59 -4.34
CA ARG A 7 -26.52 -17.85 -4.32
C ARG A 7 -25.40 -17.86 -5.36
N ARG A 8 -25.58 -17.19 -6.50
CA ARG A 8 -24.53 -16.98 -7.50
C ARG A 8 -23.47 -16.01 -6.96
N SER A 9 -23.88 -14.96 -6.24
CA SER A 9 -22.96 -14.01 -5.59
C SER A 9 -22.12 -14.66 -4.48
N SER A 10 -22.67 -15.56 -3.68
CA SER A 10 -21.90 -16.25 -2.61
C SER A 10 -20.97 -17.35 -3.14
N MET A 11 -21.31 -18.01 -4.25
CA MET A 11 -20.43 -18.99 -4.91
C MET A 11 -19.29 -18.31 -5.67
N VAL A 12 -19.57 -17.18 -6.33
CA VAL A 12 -18.55 -16.34 -6.99
C VAL A 12 -17.58 -15.76 -5.96
N SER A 13 -18.06 -15.18 -4.85
CA SER A 13 -17.21 -14.60 -3.79
C SER A 13 -16.15 -15.58 -3.25
N ASN A 14 -16.52 -16.85 -3.07
CA ASN A 14 -15.57 -17.87 -2.63
C ASN A 14 -14.56 -18.23 -3.73
N GLN A 15 -15.00 -18.34 -4.99
CA GLN A 15 -14.11 -18.61 -6.11
C GLN A 15 -13.08 -17.49 -6.34
N VAL A 16 -13.49 -16.22 -6.33
CA VAL A 16 -12.55 -15.09 -6.46
C VAL A 16 -11.61 -14.99 -5.27
N PHE A 17 -12.07 -15.25 -4.04
CA PHE A 17 -11.20 -15.22 -2.86
C PHE A 17 -10.11 -16.31 -2.93
N PHE A 18 -10.46 -17.54 -3.33
CA PHE A 18 -9.46 -18.61 -3.53
C PHE A 18 -8.49 -18.32 -4.68
N GLN A 19 -8.94 -17.67 -5.75
CA GLN A 19 -8.03 -17.25 -6.84
C GLN A 19 -7.10 -16.11 -6.39
N MET A 20 -7.62 -15.13 -5.65
CA MET A 20 -6.81 -14.06 -5.07
C MET A 20 -5.73 -14.61 -4.14
N VAL A 21 -6.05 -15.60 -3.29
CA VAL A 21 -5.08 -16.24 -2.38
C VAL A 21 -4.01 -17.06 -3.13
N ARG A 22 -4.38 -17.69 -4.26
CA ARG A 22 -3.39 -18.40 -5.11
C ARG A 22 -2.42 -17.43 -5.79
N ILE A 23 -2.94 -16.37 -6.40
CA ILE A 23 -2.12 -15.34 -7.06
C ILE A 23 -1.28 -14.58 -6.02
N ALA A 24 -1.78 -14.46 -4.79
CA ALA A 24 -1.08 -13.82 -3.69
C ALA A 24 0.18 -14.54 -3.22
N LYS A 25 0.22 -15.87 -3.36
CA LYS A 25 1.41 -16.65 -3.05
C LYS A 25 2.54 -16.44 -4.07
N GLU A 26 2.22 -16.23 -5.34
CA GLU A 26 3.23 -15.95 -6.38
C GLU A 26 3.80 -14.54 -6.27
N ASN A 27 2.97 -13.57 -5.86
CA ASN A 27 3.34 -12.15 -5.83
C ASN A 27 3.45 -11.60 -4.40
N ILE A 28 4.07 -12.36 -3.51
CA ILE A 28 4.17 -12.02 -2.08
C ILE A 28 4.86 -10.68 -1.84
N LEU A 29 5.89 -10.35 -2.64
CA LEU A 29 6.60 -9.07 -2.58
C LEU A 29 5.68 -7.89 -2.94
N LEU A 30 4.91 -8.04 -4.02
CA LEU A 30 3.98 -7.00 -4.50
C LEU A 30 2.88 -6.75 -3.46
N ILE A 31 2.32 -7.81 -2.89
CA ILE A 31 1.28 -7.71 -1.85
C ILE A 31 1.83 -7.10 -0.57
N PHE A 32 3.07 -7.42 -0.18
CA PHE A 32 3.72 -6.78 0.97
C PHE A 32 3.87 -5.27 0.75
N THR A 33 4.24 -4.84 -0.47
CA THR A 33 4.29 -3.42 -0.83
C THR A 33 2.91 -2.77 -0.82
N VAL A 34 1.89 -3.38 -1.43
CA VAL A 34 0.52 -2.84 -1.47
C VAL A 34 -0.09 -2.77 -0.07
N ALA A 35 0.10 -3.80 0.76
CA ALA A 35 -0.33 -3.80 2.15
C ALA A 35 0.36 -2.69 2.96
N GLY A 36 1.67 -2.48 2.76
CA GLY A 36 2.42 -1.39 3.37
C GLY A 36 1.93 0.00 2.95
N VAL A 37 1.62 0.19 1.66
CA VAL A 37 1.06 1.45 1.13
C VAL A 37 -0.34 1.69 1.72
N VAL A 38 -1.21 0.69 1.72
CA VAL A 38 -2.57 0.79 2.27
C VAL A 38 -2.52 1.12 3.77
N ALA A 39 -1.67 0.41 4.53
CA ALA A 39 -1.47 0.69 5.96
C ALA A 39 -0.94 2.13 6.18
N GLY A 40 -0.01 2.59 5.36
CA GLY A 40 0.51 3.96 5.40
C GLY A 40 -0.54 5.03 5.09
N VAL A 41 -1.40 4.79 4.09
CA VAL A 41 -2.49 5.70 3.70
C VAL A 41 -3.56 5.75 4.78
N VAL A 42 -3.99 4.60 5.31
CA VAL A 42 -4.97 4.53 6.40
C VAL A 42 -4.45 5.28 7.62
N THR A 43 -3.21 5.01 8.02
CA THR A 43 -2.58 5.70 9.16
C THR A 43 -2.45 7.21 8.90
N GLY A 44 -2.07 7.62 7.68
CA GLY A 44 -1.98 9.03 7.29
C GLY A 44 -3.32 9.76 7.28
N ILE A 45 -4.41 9.09 6.91
CA ILE A 45 -5.77 9.63 6.93
C ILE A 45 -6.29 9.73 8.37
N THR A 46 -6.09 8.71 9.20
CA THR A 46 -6.48 8.75 10.62
C THR A 46 -5.74 9.86 11.39
N LEU A 47 -4.49 10.16 11.02
CA LEU A 47 -3.72 11.26 11.62
C LEU A 47 -4.15 12.65 11.16
N ARG A 48 -4.97 12.75 10.11
CA ARG A 48 -5.53 14.01 9.60
C ARG A 48 -6.71 14.49 10.45
N ASP A 49 -7.29 13.64 11.30
CA ASP A 49 -8.32 14.09 12.23
C ASP A 49 -7.72 15.13 13.21
N PRO A 50 -8.20 16.39 13.17
CA PRO A 50 -7.53 17.54 13.76
C PRO A 50 -7.62 17.63 15.30
N ASP A 51 -8.28 16.68 15.98
CA ASP A 51 -8.65 16.81 17.39
C ASP A 51 -7.61 16.32 18.41
N VAL A 52 -6.53 15.65 17.98
CA VAL A 52 -5.52 15.12 18.92
C VAL A 52 -4.20 15.87 18.77
N LYS A 53 -3.99 16.83 19.66
CA LYS A 53 -2.81 17.70 19.83
C LYS A 53 -1.43 16.98 19.89
N TRP A 54 -1.38 15.65 19.79
CA TRP A 54 -0.16 14.83 19.75
C TRP A 54 0.31 14.46 18.32
N SER A 55 -0.41 14.88 17.26
CA SER A 55 -0.18 14.44 15.86
C SER A 55 1.17 14.85 15.23
N LYS A 56 1.79 15.96 15.66
CA LYS A 56 3.04 16.47 15.04
C LYS A 56 4.24 15.53 15.20
N ARG A 57 4.33 14.79 16.31
CA ARG A 57 5.49 13.90 16.58
C ARG A 57 5.33 12.55 15.88
N HIS A 58 4.12 11.98 15.84
CA HIS A 58 3.88 10.67 15.24
C HIS A 58 3.83 10.71 13.70
N LEU A 59 3.33 11.80 13.11
CA LEU A 59 3.37 12.02 11.66
C LEU A 59 4.82 12.11 11.13
N SER A 60 5.74 12.66 11.92
CA SER A 60 7.16 12.72 11.56
C SER A 60 7.80 11.32 11.49
N TYR A 61 7.42 10.39 12.36
CA TYR A 61 7.92 9.01 12.34
C TYR A 61 7.38 8.21 11.15
N LEU A 62 6.15 8.48 10.69
CA LEU A 62 5.58 7.81 9.51
C LEU A 62 6.05 8.43 8.18
N ARG A 63 6.37 9.73 8.17
CA ARG A 63 7.04 10.39 7.04
C ARG A 63 8.49 9.95 6.89
N PHE A 64 9.14 9.52 7.97
CA PHE A 64 10.53 9.06 7.96
C PHE A 64 10.81 7.89 6.98
N PRO A 65 10.08 6.75 6.98
CA PRO A 65 10.35 5.68 6.01
C PRO A 65 10.11 6.10 4.55
N GLY A 66 9.11 6.95 4.29
CA GLY A 66 8.85 7.48 2.96
C GLY A 66 9.92 8.48 2.49
N ASP A 67 10.38 9.35 3.39
CA ASP A 67 11.45 10.31 3.11
C ASP A 67 12.80 9.61 2.92
N VAL A 68 13.07 8.55 3.70
CA VAL A 68 14.25 7.68 3.51
C VAL A 68 14.20 6.95 2.16
N PHE A 69 13.06 6.39 1.75
CA PHE A 69 12.91 5.77 0.43
C PHE A 69 13.14 6.78 -0.71
N VAL A 70 12.57 7.98 -0.60
CA VAL A 70 12.77 9.07 -1.57
C VAL A 70 14.21 9.57 -1.57
N GLN A 71 14.88 9.63 -0.41
CA GLN A 71 16.30 9.97 -0.33
C GLN A 71 17.17 8.89 -0.97
N MET A 72 16.87 7.60 -0.78
CA MET A 72 17.56 6.50 -1.46
C MET A 72 17.39 6.60 -2.98
N LEU A 73 16.17 6.85 -3.47
CA LEU A 73 15.91 7.10 -4.89
C LEU A 73 16.68 8.31 -5.42
N LYS A 74 16.73 9.42 -4.67
CA LYS A 74 17.49 10.63 -5.05
C LYS A 74 18.99 10.37 -5.12
N MET A 75 19.53 9.56 -4.21
CA MET A 75 20.94 9.14 -4.25
C MET A 75 21.24 8.17 -5.40
N LEU A 76 20.25 7.41 -5.87
CA LEU A 76 20.38 6.51 -7.02
C LEU A 76 20.18 7.24 -8.35
N ILE A 77 19.24 8.19 -8.43
CA ILE A 77 18.92 8.90 -9.67
C ILE A 77 20.04 9.88 -10.06
N LEU A 78 20.67 10.56 -9.08
CA LEU A 78 21.77 11.50 -9.31
C LEU A 78 22.98 10.86 -10.05
N PRO A 79 23.56 9.73 -9.60
CA PRO A 79 24.64 9.06 -10.31
C PRO A 79 24.19 8.36 -11.60
N LEU A 80 22.95 7.86 -11.64
CA LEU A 80 22.43 7.16 -12.82
C LEU A 80 22.20 8.12 -14.00
N ILE A 81 21.69 9.32 -13.75
CA ILE A 81 21.58 10.37 -14.76
C ILE A 81 22.97 10.72 -15.31
N MET A 82 23.96 10.89 -14.43
CA MET A 82 25.34 11.20 -14.82
C MET A 82 25.96 10.09 -15.68
N SER A 83 25.67 8.82 -15.41
CA SER A 83 26.12 7.68 -16.24
C SER A 83 25.35 7.51 -17.55
N SER A 84 24.14 8.05 -17.66
CA SER A 84 23.31 7.92 -18.87
C SER A 84 23.57 9.00 -19.91
N ILE A 85 24.12 10.15 -19.47
CA ILE A 85 24.41 11.32 -20.31
C ILE A 85 25.82 11.27 -20.90
N MET A 86 26.74 10.51 -20.29
CA MET A 86 28.12 10.30 -20.75
C MET A 86 28.22 9.04 -21.60
#